data_AF-A0A6A0H7V6-F1
#
_entry.id   AF-A0A6A0H7V6-F1
#
_cell.length_a   1.000
_cell.length_b   1.000
_cell.length_c   1.000
_cell.angle_alpha   90.00
_cell.angle_beta   90.00
_cell.angle_gamma   90.00
#
_symmetry.space_group_name_H-M   'P 1'
#
loop_
_entity.id
_entity.type
_entity.pdbx_description
1 polymer ?
#
loop_
_entity_poly.entity_id
_entity_poly.type
_entity_poly.pdbx_seq_one_letter_code
_entity_poly.pdbx_strand_id
1 'polypeptide(L)'
;MITPPNKSYCFDNCELTELKSFLDANYSPVFYVFYDAFIFFETQLQQKGFSVQQRPHREDLEQSLFVLERLLCLLPQLFTRRWQCNALTHVFKKLLHRGNNIRLRREGCRLFILWYMIVGESKTPDMDAMFASLVPGFPTPPPRAVLPTTSSDGTKVSPIEAMAIIPSSSTDKTPDDITAYFLSSLLDFMVTQVRKVEWRGGTKTEHCHVAFSYLFSMFRAVYLPYIFPNFSSSNSLYRPNLELPELRSSPGKSLYGTCQVVLIRWVRQYVSSVPPATQPPLSRQHTGNASLIVLSYKQDELVLVIRINGFSDASAGEEARLVREVLFSTRSNVNFIHELFRQALCLSFRYSEAIKTVILCYRDWIQMTGDVPIFLLEPSECDSEELESPGSQTDGGRRGRSDSYLVAINRDNNVRAGLQNVLQVFVTSAANVFLLQVSPDYPLLLDEQVEHCKHVLNTYRYMVMNTRMERKTW
;
A
#
# COMPACT_ATOMS: atom_id res chain seq x y z
N MET A 1 -38.08 34.79 7.47
CA MET A 1 -37.62 33.39 7.59
C MET A 1 -36.71 33.10 6.42
N ILE A 2 -35.41 33.27 6.62
CA ILE A 2 -34.38 33.18 5.58
C ILE A 2 -33.73 31.81 5.76
N THR A 3 -33.92 30.93 4.79
CA THR A 3 -33.15 29.69 4.62
C THR A 3 -31.67 30.04 4.39
N PRO A 4 -30.70 29.35 5.02
CA PRO A 4 -29.30 29.58 4.71
C PRO A 4 -29.00 28.99 3.32
N PRO A 5 -28.25 29.70 2.45
CA PRO A 5 -27.86 29.16 1.16
C PRO A 5 -26.84 28.02 1.34
N ASN A 6 -26.94 27.01 0.47
CA ASN A 6 -26.07 25.85 0.39
C ASN A 6 -24.58 26.22 0.45
N LYS A 7 -23.95 26.05 1.62
CA LYS A 7 -22.50 26.26 1.81
C LYS A 7 -21.64 25.24 1.04
N SER A 8 -22.19 24.10 0.63
CA SER A 8 -21.45 23.10 -0.16
C SER A 8 -21.04 23.61 -1.54
N TYR A 9 -21.85 24.49 -2.18
CA TYR A 9 -21.54 25.04 -3.50
C TYR A 9 -20.41 26.09 -3.49
N CYS A 10 -20.07 26.67 -2.33
CA CYS A 10 -18.94 27.62 -2.23
C CYS A 10 -17.58 26.92 -2.25
N PHE A 11 -17.50 25.65 -1.84
CA PHE A 11 -16.23 24.92 -1.78
C PHE A 11 -15.75 24.42 -3.16
N ASP A 12 -16.67 24.25 -4.12
CA ASP A 12 -16.34 23.71 -5.45
C ASP A 12 -15.88 24.80 -6.44
N ASN A 13 -16.18 26.08 -6.20
CA ASN A 13 -15.93 27.19 -7.13
C ASN A 13 -14.96 28.27 -6.60
N CYS A 14 -14.39 28.09 -5.40
CA CYS A 14 -13.47 29.05 -4.79
C CYS A 14 -12.02 28.66 -5.09
N GLU A 15 -11.16 29.63 -5.41
CA GLU A 15 -9.74 29.38 -5.62
C GLU A 15 -9.13 28.74 -4.37
N LEU A 16 -8.30 27.70 -4.54
CA LEU A 16 -7.74 26.90 -3.43
C LEU A 16 -7.08 27.77 -2.34
N THR A 17 -6.47 28.89 -2.74
CA THR A 17 -5.82 29.87 -1.86
C THR A 17 -6.80 30.67 -1.02
N GLU A 18 -7.92 31.11 -1.61
CA GLU A 18 -8.99 31.82 -0.90
C GLU A 18 -9.68 30.89 0.08
N LEU A 19 -9.96 29.65 -0.35
CA LEU A 19 -10.54 28.62 0.50
C LEU A 19 -9.64 28.30 1.69
N LYS A 20 -8.33 28.12 1.46
CA LYS A 20 -7.36 27.91 2.53
C LYS A 20 -7.34 29.07 3.52
N SER A 21 -7.36 30.31 3.02
CA SER A 21 -7.39 31.52 3.86
C SER A 21 -8.68 31.61 4.69
N PHE A 22 -9.83 31.29 4.10
CA PHE A 22 -11.11 31.23 4.82
C PHE A 22 -11.10 30.18 5.94
N LEU A 23 -10.58 28.99 5.65
CA LEU A 23 -10.48 27.90 6.62
C LEU A 23 -9.46 28.23 7.73
N ASP A 24 -8.32 28.83 7.41
CA ASP A 24 -7.35 29.29 8.41
C ASP A 24 -7.98 30.30 9.40
N ALA A 25 -8.92 31.13 8.95
CA ALA A 25 -9.64 32.08 9.81
C ALA A 25 -10.82 31.45 10.57
N ASN A 26 -11.48 30.44 10.00
CA ASN A 26 -12.76 29.91 10.50
C ASN A 26 -12.73 28.40 10.83
N TYR A 27 -11.56 27.79 11.04
CA TYR A 27 -11.42 26.34 11.21
C TYR A 27 -12.28 25.77 12.36
N SER A 28 -12.36 26.47 13.49
CA SER A 28 -13.09 25.97 14.66
C SER A 28 -14.62 25.99 14.45
N PRO A 29 -15.25 27.09 14.02
CA PRO A 29 -16.68 27.08 13.66
C PRO A 29 -17.01 26.09 12.54
N VAL A 30 -16.17 25.98 11.50
CA VAL A 30 -16.40 25.05 10.39
C VAL A 30 -16.35 23.60 10.88
N PHE A 31 -15.37 23.24 11.72
CA PHE A 31 -15.31 21.91 12.31
C PHE A 31 -16.51 21.62 13.22
N TYR A 32 -16.95 22.59 14.02
CA TYR A 32 -18.13 22.42 14.88
C TYR A 32 -19.40 22.13 14.05
N VAL A 33 -19.62 22.90 12.98
CA VAL A 33 -20.76 22.67 12.05
C VAL A 33 -20.66 21.29 11.39
N PHE A 34 -19.46 20.89 10.95
CA PHE A 34 -19.23 19.55 10.41
C PHE A 34 -19.58 18.48 11.45
N TYR A 35 -19.07 18.60 12.67
CA TYR A 35 -19.25 17.59 13.71
C TYR A 35 -20.72 17.47 14.13
N ASP A 36 -21.41 18.59 14.30
CA ASP A 36 -22.84 18.61 14.59
C ASP A 36 -23.67 17.97 13.48
N ALA A 37 -23.38 18.30 12.21
CA ALA A 37 -24.00 17.66 11.06
C ALA A 37 -23.73 16.15 11.03
N PHE A 38 -22.51 15.71 11.33
CA PHE A 38 -22.17 14.29 11.39
C PHE A 38 -22.98 13.54 12.47
N ILE A 39 -23.08 14.09 13.69
CA ILE A 39 -23.87 13.49 14.78
C ILE A 39 -25.36 13.44 14.42
N PHE A 40 -25.87 14.49 13.77
CA PHE A 40 -27.23 14.51 13.25
C PHE A 40 -27.48 13.37 12.25
N PHE A 41 -26.64 13.25 11.21
CA PHE A 41 -26.79 12.20 10.20
C PHE A 41 -26.57 10.79 10.77
N GLU A 42 -25.64 10.62 11.71
CA GLU A 42 -25.45 9.36 12.44
C GLU A 42 -26.77 8.92 13.08
N THR A 43 -27.45 9.84 13.78
CA THR A 43 -28.69 9.54 14.49
C THR A 43 -29.84 9.26 13.53
N GLN A 44 -29.96 10.03 12.44
CA GLN A 44 -31.06 9.89 11.47
C GLN A 44 -30.94 8.61 10.63
N LEU A 45 -29.72 8.26 10.20
CA LEU A 45 -29.48 7.07 9.37
C LEU A 45 -29.58 5.76 10.16
N GLN A 46 -29.44 5.80 11.49
CA GLN A 46 -29.66 4.66 12.38
C GLN A 46 -31.14 4.29 12.59
N GLN A 47 -32.09 5.20 12.34
CA GLN A 47 -33.52 4.93 12.55
C GLN A 47 -34.08 4.02 11.44
N LYS A 48 -34.48 2.78 11.81
CA LYS A 48 -35.13 1.82 10.91
C LYS A 48 -36.55 2.31 10.57
N GLY A 49 -36.83 2.64 9.30
CA GLY A 49 -38.21 2.88 8.85
C GLY A 49 -38.42 3.69 7.57
N PHE A 50 -37.45 4.47 7.10
CA PHE A 50 -37.69 5.43 6.00
C PHE A 50 -36.71 5.28 4.83
N SER A 51 -36.78 4.17 4.11
CA SER A 51 -35.90 3.86 2.96
C SER A 51 -35.90 4.94 1.86
N VAL A 52 -36.97 5.73 1.72
CA VAL A 52 -37.09 6.81 0.74
C VAL A 52 -36.44 8.12 1.22
N GLN A 53 -36.52 8.44 2.52
CA GLN A 53 -35.87 9.65 3.09
C GLN A 53 -34.37 9.44 3.36
N GLN A 54 -33.89 8.20 3.38
CA GLN A 54 -32.46 7.93 3.58
C GLN A 54 -31.56 8.31 2.38
N ARG A 55 -32.09 8.42 1.16
CA ARG A 55 -31.27 8.80 -0.01
C ARG A 55 -30.68 10.21 0.10
N PRO A 56 -31.46 11.29 0.34
CA PRO A 56 -30.89 12.62 0.52
C PRO A 56 -29.93 12.69 1.72
N HIS A 57 -30.26 12.04 2.84
CA HIS A 57 -29.38 12.00 4.01
C HIS A 57 -28.03 11.29 3.77
N ARG A 58 -27.96 10.36 2.80
CA ARG A 58 -26.68 9.76 2.38
C ARG A 58 -25.82 10.73 1.59
N GLU A 59 -26.43 11.46 0.66
CA GLU A 59 -25.75 12.51 -0.12
C GLU A 59 -25.27 13.65 0.79
N ASP A 60 -26.09 14.04 1.77
CA ASP A 60 -25.73 15.08 2.75
C ASP A 60 -24.59 14.61 3.68
N LEU A 61 -24.56 13.33 4.07
CA LEU A 61 -23.44 12.75 4.81
C LEU A 61 -22.16 12.79 3.96
N GLU A 62 -22.22 12.42 2.68
CA GLU A 62 -21.08 12.49 1.76
C GLU A 62 -20.56 13.94 1.63
N GLN A 63 -21.45 14.93 1.55
CA GLN A 63 -21.07 16.36 1.56
C GLN A 63 -20.41 16.77 2.89
N SER A 64 -20.92 16.30 4.03
CA SER A 64 -20.30 16.55 5.33
C SER A 64 -18.88 15.94 5.41
N LEU A 65 -18.70 14.71 4.91
CA LEU A 65 -17.40 14.06 4.82
C LEU A 65 -16.44 14.77 3.86
N PHE A 66 -16.94 15.38 2.80
CA PHE A 66 -16.15 16.24 1.92
C PHE A 66 -15.61 17.47 2.67
N VAL A 67 -16.41 18.09 3.55
CA VAL A 67 -15.91 19.19 4.42
C VAL A 67 -14.79 18.70 5.33
N LEU A 68 -14.92 17.49 5.91
CA LEU A 68 -13.84 16.88 6.69
C LEU A 68 -12.57 16.68 5.87
N GLU A 69 -12.67 16.18 4.63
CA GLU A 69 -11.53 16.07 3.73
C GLU A 69 -10.84 17.42 3.51
N ARG A 70 -11.62 18.49 3.25
CA ARG A 70 -11.05 19.84 3.05
C ARG A 70 -10.33 20.35 4.29
N LEU A 71 -10.89 20.12 5.48
CA LEU A 71 -10.23 20.47 6.74
C LEU A 71 -8.91 19.73 6.90
N LEU A 72 -8.90 18.39 6.71
CA LEU A 72 -7.69 17.56 6.83
C LEU A 72 -6.62 17.99 5.82
N CYS A 73 -6.98 18.16 4.55
CA CYS A 73 -6.04 18.45 3.49
C CYS A 73 -5.45 19.87 3.57
N LEU A 74 -6.25 20.87 3.96
CA LEU A 74 -5.82 22.29 3.92
C LEU A 74 -5.21 22.78 5.24
N LEU A 75 -5.54 22.14 6.36
CA LEU A 75 -5.11 22.53 7.71
C LEU A 75 -4.37 21.41 8.47
N PRO A 76 -3.38 20.72 7.87
CA PRO A 76 -2.71 19.59 8.52
C PRO A 76 -2.07 19.96 9.87
N GLN A 77 -1.59 21.20 10.01
CA GLN A 77 -0.93 21.70 11.22
C GLN A 77 -1.77 21.61 12.50
N LEU A 78 -3.11 21.69 12.39
CA LEU A 78 -4.00 21.56 13.53
C LEU A 78 -4.03 20.12 14.04
N PHE A 79 -4.12 19.17 13.11
CA PHE A 79 -4.28 17.76 13.42
C PHE A 79 -2.97 17.12 13.87
N THR A 80 -1.81 17.57 13.36
CA THR A 80 -0.49 17.17 13.91
C THR A 80 -0.39 17.46 15.42
N ARG A 81 -1.07 18.52 15.91
CA ARG A 81 -1.14 18.89 17.33
C ARG A 81 -2.29 18.22 18.09
N ARG A 82 -2.90 17.16 17.53
CA ARG A 82 -4.06 16.44 18.08
C ARG A 82 -5.30 17.32 18.31
N TRP A 83 -5.45 18.42 17.59
CA TRP A 83 -6.66 19.23 17.69
C TRP A 83 -7.90 18.40 17.31
N GLN A 84 -8.91 18.43 18.19
CA GLN A 84 -10.16 17.66 18.05
C GLN A 84 -9.97 16.15 17.85
N CYS A 85 -8.86 15.58 18.34
CA CYS A 85 -8.54 14.16 18.16
C CYS A 85 -9.62 13.22 18.70
N ASN A 86 -10.28 13.55 19.83
CA ASN A 86 -11.34 12.72 20.39
C ASN A 86 -12.60 12.69 19.50
N ALA A 87 -12.99 13.85 18.96
CA ALA A 87 -14.12 13.97 18.04
C ALA A 87 -13.84 13.19 16.74
N LEU A 88 -12.62 13.31 16.19
CA LEU A 88 -12.23 12.53 15.01
C LEU A 88 -12.15 11.03 15.29
N THR A 89 -11.60 10.62 16.44
CA THR A 89 -11.63 9.21 16.86
C THR A 89 -13.07 8.67 16.91
N HIS A 90 -14.03 9.45 17.41
CA HIS A 90 -15.45 9.07 17.40
C HIS A 90 -15.98 8.91 15.97
N VAL A 91 -15.77 9.91 15.11
CA VAL A 91 -16.18 9.89 13.69
C VAL A 91 -15.63 8.64 12.99
N PHE A 92 -14.32 8.37 13.11
CA PHE A 92 -13.69 7.23 12.44
C PHE A 92 -14.10 5.87 13.00
N LYS A 93 -14.32 5.74 14.33
CA LYS A 93 -14.90 4.51 14.91
C LYS A 93 -16.27 4.20 14.30
N LYS A 94 -17.08 5.24 14.03
CA LYS A 94 -18.40 5.08 13.42
C LYS A 94 -18.34 4.80 11.92
N LEU A 95 -17.47 5.48 11.17
CA LEU A 95 -17.31 5.26 9.73
C LEU A 95 -16.72 3.88 9.39
N LEU A 96 -15.74 3.42 10.19
CA LEU A 96 -15.03 2.15 9.96
C LEU A 96 -15.78 0.92 10.51
N HIS A 97 -16.93 1.12 11.15
CA HIS A 97 -17.70 0.07 11.80
C HIS A 97 -18.03 -1.09 10.82
N ARG A 98 -17.87 -2.34 11.28
CA ARG A 98 -17.99 -3.55 10.43
C ARG A 98 -19.36 -3.71 9.78
N GLY A 99 -20.41 -3.22 10.43
CA GLY A 99 -21.79 -3.28 9.93
C GLY A 99 -22.14 -2.22 8.89
N ASN A 100 -21.26 -1.25 8.62
CA ASN A 100 -21.49 -0.27 7.56
C ASN A 100 -21.36 -0.91 6.18
N ASN A 101 -22.09 -0.36 5.19
CA ASN A 101 -21.94 -0.77 3.81
C ASN A 101 -20.50 -0.55 3.31
N ILE A 102 -20.10 -1.32 2.30
CA ILE A 102 -18.70 -1.36 1.84
C ILE A 102 -18.24 0.00 1.30
N ARG A 103 -19.13 0.77 0.67
CA ARG A 103 -18.83 2.10 0.13
C ARG A 103 -18.46 3.09 1.24
N LEU A 104 -19.27 3.19 2.29
CA LEU A 104 -18.99 4.08 3.42
C LEU A 104 -17.75 3.65 4.18
N ARG A 105 -17.55 2.34 4.39
CA ARG A 105 -16.33 1.82 5.05
C ARG A 105 -15.08 2.15 4.25
N ARG A 106 -15.14 2.01 2.92
CA ARG A 106 -14.03 2.34 2.01
C ARG A 106 -13.72 3.84 2.05
N GLU A 107 -14.74 4.70 2.06
CA GLU A 107 -14.56 6.14 2.18
C GLU A 107 -14.01 6.54 3.56
N GLY A 108 -14.50 5.91 4.63
CA GLY A 108 -13.95 6.04 5.98
C GLY A 108 -12.48 5.64 6.04
N CYS A 109 -12.08 4.55 5.35
CA CYS A 109 -10.68 4.13 5.23
C CYS A 109 -9.84 5.20 4.53
N ARG A 110 -10.32 5.74 3.41
CA ARG A 110 -9.64 6.80 2.65
C ARG A 110 -9.37 8.05 3.50
N LEU A 111 -10.40 8.55 4.19
CA LEU A 111 -10.31 9.72 5.07
C LEU A 111 -9.44 9.43 6.31
N PHE A 112 -9.50 8.20 6.82
CA PHE A 112 -8.68 7.79 7.95
C PHE A 112 -7.19 7.79 7.59
N ILE A 113 -6.82 7.34 6.38
CA ILE A 113 -5.42 7.38 5.93
C ILE A 113 -4.90 8.82 5.84
N LEU A 114 -5.71 9.77 5.35
CA LEU A 114 -5.39 11.20 5.39
C LEU A 114 -5.08 11.64 6.82
N TRP A 115 -6.00 11.40 7.75
CA TRP A 115 -5.84 11.81 9.14
C TRP A 115 -4.63 11.13 9.82
N TYR A 116 -4.46 9.83 9.60
CA TYR A 116 -3.41 9.02 10.22
C TYR A 116 -2.01 9.47 9.78
N MET A 117 -1.80 9.78 8.50
CA MET A 117 -0.51 10.32 8.05
C MET A 117 -0.25 11.75 8.53
N ILE A 118 -1.29 12.59 8.65
CA ILE A 118 -1.14 13.97 9.13
C ILE A 118 -0.70 14.02 10.60
N VAL A 119 -1.27 13.12 11.41
CA VAL A 119 -0.92 13.00 12.83
C VAL A 119 0.47 12.39 13.02
N GLY A 120 0.85 11.43 12.16
CA GLY A 120 2.19 10.83 12.16
C GLY A 120 2.58 10.25 13.52
N GLU A 121 3.76 10.62 14.03
CA GLU A 121 4.27 10.15 15.32
C GLU A 121 3.43 10.60 16.53
N SER A 122 2.62 11.63 16.38
CA SER A 122 1.71 12.08 17.44
C SER A 122 0.45 11.22 17.53
N LYS A 123 0.40 10.02 16.95
CA LYS A 123 -0.79 9.15 16.99
C LYS A 123 -1.14 8.63 18.38
N THR A 124 -2.38 8.20 18.56
CA THR A 124 -2.84 7.54 19.79
C THR A 124 -2.92 6.02 19.59
N PRO A 125 -2.87 5.20 20.66
CA PRO A 125 -3.05 3.75 20.53
C PRO A 125 -4.38 3.34 19.88
N ASP A 126 -5.43 4.14 20.07
CA ASP A 126 -6.72 3.95 19.42
C ASP A 126 -6.62 4.09 17.89
N MET A 127 -5.78 4.99 17.40
CA MET A 127 -5.51 5.14 15.97
C MET A 127 -4.76 3.93 15.42
N ASP A 128 -3.78 3.38 16.14
CA ASP A 128 -3.10 2.16 15.71
C ASP A 128 -4.04 0.95 15.69
N ALA A 129 -4.95 0.84 16.66
CA ALA A 129 -5.98 -0.20 16.65
C ALA A 129 -6.96 -0.02 15.47
N MET A 130 -7.37 1.21 15.17
CA MET A 130 -8.19 1.51 14.00
C MET A 130 -7.44 1.19 12.70
N PHE A 131 -6.17 1.57 12.58
CA PHE A 131 -5.33 1.24 11.42
C PHE A 131 -5.25 -0.27 11.22
N ALA A 132 -4.95 -1.05 12.26
CA ALA A 132 -4.93 -2.51 12.18
C ALA A 132 -6.28 -3.12 11.76
N SER A 133 -7.40 -2.48 12.11
CA SER A 133 -8.75 -2.94 11.78
C SER A 133 -9.27 -2.54 10.39
N LEU A 134 -8.52 -1.73 9.62
CA LEU A 134 -8.96 -1.23 8.31
C LEU A 134 -9.25 -2.36 7.32
N VAL A 135 -8.39 -3.39 7.32
CA VAL A 135 -8.56 -4.58 6.48
C VAL A 135 -9.25 -5.68 7.30
N PRO A 136 -10.50 -6.04 7.00
CA PRO A 136 -11.20 -7.14 7.69
C PRO A 136 -10.42 -8.45 7.55
N GLY A 137 -10.51 -9.34 8.54
CA GLY A 137 -9.89 -10.67 8.48
C GLY A 137 -8.44 -10.75 9.01
N PHE A 138 -7.78 -9.62 9.25
CA PHE A 138 -6.53 -9.58 10.01
C PHE A 138 -6.79 -9.56 11.52
N PRO A 139 -5.90 -10.12 12.35
CA PRO A 139 -6.03 -10.03 13.81
C PRO A 139 -5.98 -8.58 14.26
N THR A 140 -7.03 -8.13 14.95
CA THR A 140 -7.04 -6.81 15.58
C THR A 140 -6.52 -6.92 17.02
N PRO A 141 -5.73 -5.96 17.52
CA PRO A 141 -5.37 -5.91 18.93
C PRO A 141 -6.64 -5.97 19.79
N PRO A 142 -6.66 -6.76 20.89
CA PRO A 142 -7.83 -6.80 21.75
C PRO A 142 -8.12 -5.37 22.26
N PRO A 143 -9.39 -4.94 22.31
CA PRO A 143 -9.74 -3.66 22.93
C PRO A 143 -9.21 -3.69 24.36
N ARG A 144 -8.49 -2.63 24.78
CA ARG A 144 -7.96 -2.55 26.14
C ARG A 144 -9.10 -2.76 27.12
N ALA A 145 -9.02 -3.83 27.90
CA ALA A 145 -9.91 -4.05 29.02
C ALA A 145 -9.77 -2.84 29.94
N VAL A 146 -10.85 -2.08 30.10
CA VAL A 146 -10.96 -1.12 31.20
C VAL A 146 -10.83 -1.97 32.46
N LEU A 147 -9.74 -1.79 33.20
CA LEU A 147 -9.62 -2.36 34.54
C LEU A 147 -10.90 -2.00 35.29
N PRO A 148 -11.62 -2.96 35.90
CA PRO A 148 -12.78 -2.62 36.70
C PRO A 148 -12.29 -1.71 37.83
N THR A 149 -12.63 -0.43 37.76
CA THR A 149 -12.59 0.41 38.94
C THR A 149 -13.51 -0.25 39.94
N THR A 150 -12.96 -0.69 41.07
CA THR A 150 -13.71 -1.23 42.20
C THR A 150 -14.56 -0.10 42.79
N SER A 151 -15.67 0.22 42.15
CA SER A 151 -16.79 0.93 42.75
C SER A 151 -17.87 -0.11 43.00
N SER A 152 -18.05 -0.42 44.28
CA SER A 152 -19.22 -1.09 44.84
C SER A 152 -20.47 -0.28 44.47
N ASP A 153 -21.02 -0.49 43.29
CA ASP A 153 -22.46 -0.36 43.05
C ASP A 153 -22.88 -1.08 41.77
N GLY A 154 -23.97 -1.82 41.86
CA GLY A 154 -24.39 -2.89 40.96
C GLY A 154 -24.98 -2.45 39.61
N THR A 155 -24.33 -1.55 38.88
CA THR A 155 -24.68 -1.23 37.48
C THR A 155 -23.64 -1.83 36.54
N LYS A 156 -23.89 -3.05 36.05
CA LYS A 156 -23.17 -3.61 34.90
C LYS A 156 -23.46 -2.72 33.68
N VAL A 157 -22.65 -1.69 33.46
CA VAL A 157 -22.63 -0.93 32.22
C VAL A 157 -21.97 -1.81 31.17
N SER A 158 -22.78 -2.57 30.41
CA SER A 158 -22.32 -3.18 29.18
C SER A 158 -21.95 -2.05 28.20
N PRO A 159 -20.77 -2.10 27.53
CA PRO A 159 -20.46 -1.13 26.50
C PRO A 159 -21.56 -1.18 25.43
N ILE A 160 -22.19 -0.05 25.14
CA ILE A 160 -23.12 0.06 24.02
C ILE A 160 -22.31 -0.27 22.75
N GLU A 161 -22.59 -1.43 22.15
CA GLU A 161 -22.00 -1.80 20.87
C GLU A 161 -22.39 -0.73 19.85
N ALA A 162 -21.38 -0.10 19.24
CA ALA A 162 -21.60 0.94 18.26
C ALA A 162 -22.46 0.41 17.11
N MET A 163 -23.59 1.05 16.83
CA MET A 163 -24.45 0.67 15.70
C MET A 163 -23.88 1.19 14.38
N ALA A 164 -24.13 0.44 13.29
CA ALA A 164 -23.77 0.87 11.94
C ALA A 164 -24.58 2.12 11.53
N ILE A 165 -23.93 3.06 10.85
CA ILE A 165 -24.55 4.27 10.28
C ILE A 165 -25.43 3.88 9.09
N ILE A 166 -24.88 3.10 8.15
CA ILE A 166 -25.61 2.60 6.98
C ILE A 166 -25.43 1.10 6.91
N PRO A 167 -26.41 0.29 7.36
CA PRO A 167 -26.33 -1.16 7.25
C PRO A 167 -26.21 -1.61 5.80
N SER A 168 -25.45 -2.68 5.55
CA SER A 168 -25.41 -3.34 4.24
C SER A 168 -26.81 -3.81 3.85
N SER A 169 -27.27 -3.46 2.64
CA SER A 169 -28.55 -3.96 2.11
C SER A 169 -28.33 -5.23 1.28
N SER A 170 -29.35 -6.09 1.17
CA SER A 170 -29.26 -7.34 0.38
C SER A 170 -29.06 -7.11 -1.13
N THR A 171 -29.24 -5.88 -1.61
CA THR A 171 -29.02 -5.48 -3.01
C THR A 171 -27.61 -4.97 -3.28
N ASP A 172 -26.77 -4.78 -2.26
CA ASP A 172 -25.40 -4.29 -2.44
C ASP A 172 -24.49 -5.39 -2.96
N LYS A 173 -23.83 -5.16 -4.11
CA LYS A 173 -22.81 -6.07 -4.64
C LYS A 173 -21.65 -6.15 -3.63
N THR A 174 -21.45 -7.33 -3.05
CA THR A 174 -20.32 -7.61 -2.16
C THR A 174 -19.18 -8.25 -2.95
N PRO A 175 -17.91 -7.85 -2.73
CA PRO A 175 -16.76 -8.52 -3.31
C PRO A 175 -16.64 -9.96 -2.79
N ASP A 176 -16.17 -10.86 -3.66
CA ASP A 176 -15.94 -12.28 -3.30
C ASP A 176 -14.91 -12.45 -2.17
N ASP A 177 -13.87 -11.60 -2.16
CA ASP A 177 -12.85 -11.53 -1.12
C ASP A 177 -12.77 -10.11 -0.55
N ILE A 178 -13.51 -9.89 0.53
CA ILE A 178 -13.59 -8.59 1.22
C ILE A 178 -12.21 -8.19 1.79
N THR A 179 -11.44 -9.15 2.32
CA THR A 179 -10.11 -8.91 2.88
C THR A 179 -9.18 -8.36 1.81
N ALA A 180 -9.08 -9.04 0.67
CA ALA A 180 -8.24 -8.60 -0.45
C ALA A 180 -8.69 -7.27 -1.05
N TYR A 181 -10.01 -7.03 -1.11
CA TYR A 181 -10.58 -5.76 -1.59
C TYR A 181 -10.18 -4.56 -0.72
N PHE A 182 -10.27 -4.70 0.62
CA PHE A 182 -9.86 -3.63 1.53
C PHE A 182 -8.34 -3.46 1.57
N LEU A 183 -7.57 -4.55 1.47
CA LEU A 183 -6.11 -4.46 1.34
C LEU A 183 -5.70 -3.69 0.09
N SER A 184 -6.32 -4.01 -1.06
CA SER A 184 -6.09 -3.30 -2.32
C SER A 184 -6.45 -1.81 -2.19
N SER A 185 -7.60 -1.51 -1.58
CA SER A 185 -8.01 -0.12 -1.33
C SER A 185 -7.05 0.62 -0.38
N LEU A 186 -6.54 -0.04 0.65
CA LEU A 186 -5.57 0.54 1.58
C LEU A 186 -4.27 0.93 0.84
N LEU A 187 -3.72 0.01 0.05
CA LEU A 187 -2.51 0.25 -0.74
C LEU A 187 -2.70 1.40 -1.75
N ASP A 188 -3.86 1.47 -2.39
CA ASP A 188 -4.23 2.57 -3.31
C ASP A 188 -4.34 3.91 -2.56
N PHE A 189 -4.99 3.94 -1.40
CA PHE A 189 -5.13 5.15 -0.59
C PHE A 189 -3.79 5.66 -0.02
N MET A 190 -2.89 4.75 0.36
CA MET A 190 -1.55 5.14 0.80
C MET A 190 -0.79 5.94 -0.26
N VAL A 191 -1.08 5.73 -1.55
CA VAL A 191 -0.45 6.48 -2.65
C VAL A 191 -1.25 7.72 -3.00
N THR A 192 -2.54 7.55 -3.30
CA THR A 192 -3.40 8.60 -3.86
C THR A 192 -3.73 9.72 -2.86
N GLN A 193 -3.69 9.45 -1.55
CA GLN A 193 -4.04 10.46 -0.55
C GLN A 193 -2.87 11.40 -0.19
N VAL A 194 -1.62 10.95 -0.34
CA VAL A 194 -0.42 11.66 0.13
C VAL A 194 -0.27 13.06 -0.49
N ARG A 195 -0.54 13.18 -1.80
CA ARG A 195 -0.38 14.44 -2.55
C ARG A 195 -1.47 15.48 -2.28
N LYS A 196 -2.58 15.08 -1.63
CA LYS A 196 -3.72 15.96 -1.35
C LYS A 196 -3.48 16.92 -0.19
N VAL A 197 -2.52 16.62 0.68
CA VAL A 197 -2.26 17.39 1.90
C VAL A 197 -1.35 18.59 1.59
N GLU A 198 -1.78 19.77 2.01
CA GLU A 198 -1.10 21.05 1.80
C GLU A 198 -0.30 21.47 3.03
N TRP A 199 0.88 20.85 3.18
CA TRP A 199 1.83 21.12 4.25
C TRP A 199 2.39 22.55 4.23
N ARG A 200 2.81 23.06 5.40
CA ARG A 200 3.46 24.37 5.54
C ARG A 200 4.99 24.21 5.59
N GLY A 201 5.72 24.99 4.80
CA GLY A 201 7.19 24.94 4.71
C GLY A 201 7.69 23.73 3.88
N GLY A 202 8.97 23.71 3.51
CA GLY A 202 9.56 22.61 2.72
C GLY A 202 9.02 22.49 1.28
N THR A 203 9.49 21.48 0.54
CA THR A 203 8.95 21.18 -0.79
C THR A 203 7.80 20.19 -0.72
N LYS A 204 6.80 20.31 -1.59
CA LYS A 204 5.66 19.38 -1.64
C LYS A 204 6.11 17.92 -1.83
N THR A 205 7.14 17.71 -2.64
CA THR A 205 7.71 16.38 -2.91
C THR A 205 8.32 15.74 -1.66
N GLU A 206 9.08 16.51 -0.87
CA GLU A 206 9.70 16.03 0.37
C GLU A 206 8.65 15.58 1.39
N HIS A 207 7.61 16.37 1.60
CA HIS A 207 6.50 15.99 2.48
C HIS A 207 5.76 14.75 1.98
N CYS A 208 5.56 14.63 0.67
CA CYS A 208 4.97 13.43 0.09
C CYS A 208 5.84 12.19 0.34
N HIS A 209 7.16 12.32 0.20
CA HIS A 209 8.13 11.26 0.49
C HIS A 209 8.02 10.78 1.93
N VAL A 210 8.07 11.71 2.88
CA VAL A 210 8.01 11.41 4.31
C VAL A 210 6.66 10.78 4.67
N ALA A 211 5.55 11.35 4.19
CA ALA A 211 4.21 10.84 4.48
C ALA A 211 3.96 9.44 3.92
N PHE A 212 4.38 9.17 2.67
CA PHE A 212 4.27 7.84 2.09
C PHE A 212 5.18 6.84 2.80
N SER A 213 6.43 7.21 3.09
CA SER A 213 7.38 6.36 3.82
C SER A 213 6.83 5.94 5.19
N TYR A 214 6.23 6.90 5.92
CA TYR A 214 5.56 6.64 7.19
C TYR A 214 4.38 5.65 7.07
N LEU A 215 3.49 5.87 6.10
CA LEU A 215 2.36 4.97 5.86
C LEU A 215 2.86 3.56 5.48
N PHE A 216 3.88 3.49 4.64
CA PHE A 216 4.48 2.25 4.19
C PHE A 216 5.16 1.49 5.34
N SER A 217 5.85 2.18 6.25
CA SER A 217 6.41 1.53 7.45
C SER A 217 5.33 0.99 8.37
N MET A 218 4.23 1.73 8.57
CA MET A 218 3.10 1.26 9.39
C MET A 218 2.40 0.06 8.74
N PHE A 219 2.19 0.08 7.43
CA PHE A 219 1.68 -1.06 6.68
C PHE A 219 2.56 -2.31 6.86
N ARG A 220 3.88 -2.15 6.70
CA ARG A 220 4.85 -3.25 6.86
C ARG A 220 4.85 -3.80 8.29
N ALA A 221 4.70 -2.96 9.30
CA ALA A 221 4.67 -3.41 10.68
C ALA A 221 3.39 -4.19 11.01
N VAL A 222 2.25 -3.77 10.48
CA VAL A 222 0.93 -4.28 10.89
C VAL A 222 0.45 -5.44 10.04
N TYR A 223 0.61 -5.38 8.72
CA TYR A 223 0.00 -6.35 7.79
C TYR A 223 0.98 -7.38 7.25
N LEU A 224 2.23 -7.00 6.99
CA LEU A 224 3.20 -7.88 6.35
C LEU A 224 3.46 -9.19 7.11
N PRO A 225 3.57 -9.22 8.45
CA PRO A 225 3.83 -10.47 9.19
C PRO A 225 2.71 -11.50 9.02
N TYR A 226 1.49 -11.06 8.73
CA TYR A 226 0.35 -11.95 8.49
C TYR A 226 0.26 -12.39 7.03
N ILE A 227 0.53 -11.48 6.08
CA ILE A 227 0.49 -11.79 4.64
C ILE A 227 1.66 -12.72 4.26
N PHE A 228 2.85 -12.50 4.81
CA PHE A 228 4.06 -13.28 4.57
C PHE A 228 4.74 -13.63 5.91
N PRO A 229 4.30 -14.70 6.60
CA PRO A 229 4.84 -15.06 7.92
C PRO A 229 6.31 -15.50 7.89
N ASN A 230 6.78 -16.01 6.75
CA ASN A 230 8.14 -16.50 6.57
C ASN A 230 9.11 -15.42 6.04
N PHE A 231 8.74 -14.14 6.13
CA PHE A 231 9.56 -13.03 5.62
C PHE A 231 10.84 -12.92 6.44
N SER A 232 12.00 -13.04 5.77
CA SER A 232 13.29 -12.98 6.46
C SER A 232 14.07 -11.70 6.13
N SER A 233 14.60 -11.04 7.15
CA SER A 233 15.55 -9.92 7.00
C SER A 233 16.97 -10.38 6.66
N SER A 234 17.27 -11.68 6.73
CA SER A 234 18.58 -12.23 6.39
C SER A 234 18.84 -12.28 4.88
N ASN A 235 17.78 -12.35 4.07
CA ASN A 235 17.91 -12.41 2.62
C ASN A 235 18.17 -11.00 2.08
N SER A 236 19.40 -10.77 1.62
CA SER A 236 19.80 -9.49 1.07
C SER A 236 20.25 -9.61 -0.37
N LEU A 237 19.85 -8.64 -1.20
CA LEU A 237 20.38 -8.50 -2.54
C LEU A 237 21.89 -8.19 -2.53
N TYR A 238 22.37 -7.42 -1.56
CA TYR A 238 23.77 -6.99 -1.47
C TYR A 238 24.70 -8.10 -0.96
N ARG A 239 24.12 -9.13 -0.34
CA ARG A 239 24.80 -10.37 0.08
C ARG A 239 23.86 -11.55 -0.20
N PRO A 240 23.75 -11.98 -1.47
CA PRO A 240 22.81 -13.04 -1.86
C PRO A 240 23.05 -14.33 -1.07
N ASN A 241 21.98 -14.91 -0.52
CA ASN A 241 22.04 -16.31 -0.08
C ASN A 241 21.96 -17.19 -1.33
N LEU A 242 23.01 -17.98 -1.57
CA LEU A 242 23.14 -18.86 -2.73
C LEU A 242 22.84 -20.33 -2.39
N GLU A 243 22.34 -20.61 -1.20
CA GLU A 243 21.84 -21.93 -0.83
C GLU A 243 20.69 -22.33 -1.75
N LEU A 244 20.81 -23.52 -2.36
CA LEU A 244 19.79 -24.04 -3.24
C LEU A 244 18.57 -24.52 -2.43
N PRO A 245 17.35 -24.20 -2.86
CA PRO A 245 16.16 -24.69 -2.20
C PRO A 245 16.04 -26.22 -2.35
N GLU A 246 15.36 -26.86 -1.40
CA GLU A 246 15.04 -28.28 -1.45
C GLU A 246 13.67 -28.53 -2.08
N LEU A 247 13.41 -29.78 -2.49
CA LEU A 247 12.08 -30.19 -2.97
C LEU A 247 11.05 -30.03 -1.85
N ARG A 248 10.05 -29.18 -2.08
CA ARG A 248 8.98 -28.88 -1.13
C ARG A 248 7.64 -29.43 -1.61
N SER A 249 6.81 -29.85 -0.65
CA SER A 249 5.40 -30.18 -0.93
C SER A 249 4.59 -28.91 -1.24
N SER A 250 3.54 -29.06 -2.05
CA SER A 250 2.62 -27.94 -2.34
C SER A 250 2.03 -27.39 -1.04
N PRO A 251 2.29 -26.12 -0.68
CA PRO A 251 1.66 -25.54 0.49
C PRO A 251 0.15 -25.52 0.27
N GLY A 252 -0.61 -25.84 1.32
CA GLY A 252 -2.08 -25.79 1.29
C GLY A 252 -2.61 -24.39 0.92
N LYS A 253 -3.94 -24.27 0.81
CA LYS A 253 -4.56 -22.97 0.53
C LYS A 253 -4.17 -21.96 1.61
N SER A 254 -3.43 -20.93 1.23
CA SER A 254 -3.03 -19.83 2.12
C SER A 254 -4.25 -19.02 2.53
N LEU A 255 -4.39 -18.77 3.84
CA LEU A 255 -5.48 -17.95 4.39
C LEU A 255 -5.48 -16.54 3.78
N TYR A 256 -4.29 -15.98 3.53
CA TYR A 256 -4.08 -14.66 2.95
C TYR A 256 -3.60 -14.72 1.50
N GLY A 257 -3.84 -15.83 0.79
CA GLY A 257 -3.34 -16.05 -0.57
C GLY A 257 -3.72 -14.95 -1.57
N THR A 258 -4.97 -14.53 -1.61
CA THR A 258 -5.41 -13.42 -2.47
C THR A 258 -4.71 -12.11 -2.09
N CYS A 259 -4.49 -11.88 -0.80
CA CYS A 259 -3.78 -10.70 -0.29
C CYS A 259 -2.29 -10.70 -0.72
N GLN A 260 -1.65 -11.86 -0.75
CA GLN A 260 -0.29 -12.03 -1.26
C GLN A 260 -0.23 -11.60 -2.73
N VAL A 261 -1.17 -12.08 -3.57
CA VAL A 261 -1.25 -11.70 -4.98
C VAL A 261 -1.48 -10.19 -5.16
N VAL A 262 -2.36 -9.59 -4.36
CA VAL A 262 -2.63 -8.14 -4.39
C VAL A 262 -1.36 -7.34 -4.10
N LEU A 263 -0.62 -7.68 -3.03
CA LEU A 263 0.60 -6.97 -2.65
C LEU A 263 1.70 -7.11 -3.70
N ILE A 264 1.90 -8.31 -4.23
CA ILE A 264 2.91 -8.57 -5.28
C ILE A 264 2.59 -7.78 -6.55
N ARG A 265 1.32 -7.79 -6.99
CA ARG A 265 0.88 -7.03 -8.16
C ARG A 265 1.06 -5.53 -7.96
N TRP A 266 0.68 -5.02 -6.79
CA TRP A 266 0.83 -3.61 -6.43
C TRP A 266 2.30 -3.19 -6.46
N VAL A 267 3.22 -3.96 -5.84
CA VAL A 267 4.66 -3.66 -5.89
C VAL A 267 5.16 -3.67 -7.34
N ARG A 268 4.84 -4.71 -8.12
CA ARG A 268 5.26 -4.79 -9.53
C ARG A 268 4.84 -3.56 -10.34
N GLN A 269 3.65 -3.00 -10.10
CA GLN A 269 3.17 -1.81 -10.82
C GLN A 269 4.11 -0.61 -10.70
N TYR A 270 4.80 -0.43 -9.58
CA TYR A 270 5.68 0.72 -9.35
C TYR A 270 7.14 0.42 -9.68
N VAL A 271 7.55 -0.84 -9.57
CA VAL A 271 8.95 -1.26 -9.76
C VAL A 271 9.27 -1.56 -11.24
N SER A 272 8.26 -1.86 -12.06
CA SER A 272 8.44 -1.94 -13.52
C SER A 272 8.62 -0.55 -14.15
N SER A 273 9.55 -0.45 -15.09
CA SER A 273 9.90 0.76 -15.84
C SER A 273 8.98 1.06 -17.02
N VAL A 274 8.14 0.08 -17.42
CA VAL A 274 7.20 0.21 -18.53
C VAL A 274 5.85 0.69 -17.98
N PRO A 275 5.40 1.93 -18.29
CA PRO A 275 4.00 2.27 -18.14
C PRO A 275 3.19 1.27 -18.98
N PRO A 276 2.05 0.74 -18.50
CA PRO A 276 1.24 -0.19 -19.28
C PRO A 276 0.97 0.44 -20.64
N ALA A 277 1.42 -0.23 -21.70
CA ALA A 277 1.45 0.30 -23.06
C ALA A 277 0.13 0.98 -23.43
N THR A 278 0.24 2.21 -23.92
CA THR A 278 -0.82 2.95 -24.63
C THR A 278 -1.30 2.07 -25.78
N GLN A 279 -2.44 1.41 -25.63
CA GLN A 279 -3.15 0.89 -26.79
C GLN A 279 -3.59 2.09 -27.64
N PRO A 280 -3.46 2.03 -28.98
CA PRO A 280 -3.89 3.12 -29.84
C PRO A 280 -5.40 3.35 -29.65
N PRO A 281 -5.88 4.60 -29.63
CA PRO A 281 -7.29 4.90 -29.37
C PRO A 281 -8.14 4.39 -30.53
N LEU A 282 -8.95 3.36 -30.28
CA LEU A 282 -10.05 3.03 -31.16
C LEU A 282 -11.11 4.13 -31.04
N SER A 283 -11.43 4.69 -32.19
CA SER A 283 -12.37 5.77 -32.50
C SER A 283 -13.53 5.96 -31.51
N ARG A 284 -13.63 7.20 -31.02
CA ARG A 284 -14.75 7.81 -30.29
C ARG A 284 -16.08 7.57 -31.03
N GLN A 285 -17.07 6.99 -30.34
CA GLN A 285 -18.47 7.32 -30.53
C GLN A 285 -19.08 7.70 -29.17
N HIS A 286 -19.75 8.85 -29.16
CA HIS A 286 -20.40 9.48 -28.03
C HIS A 286 -21.57 8.64 -27.49
N THR A 287 -21.67 8.47 -26.17
CA THR A 287 -22.85 8.81 -25.33
C THR A 287 -22.49 8.66 -23.85
N GLY A 288 -23.13 9.46 -22.99
CA GLY A 288 -22.69 9.76 -21.62
C GLY A 288 -23.08 8.77 -20.52
N ASN A 289 -22.43 8.99 -19.36
CA ASN A 289 -22.74 8.56 -18.00
C ASN A 289 -22.97 7.06 -17.71
N ALA A 290 -21.93 6.39 -17.21
CA ALA A 290 -21.96 5.47 -16.06
C ALA A 290 -20.55 4.93 -15.75
N SER A 291 -20.25 4.71 -14.47
CA SER A 291 -19.03 4.08 -13.97
C SER A 291 -18.74 2.74 -14.68
N LEU A 292 -17.67 2.67 -15.48
CA LEU A 292 -17.28 1.45 -16.18
C LEU A 292 -16.17 0.70 -15.41
N ILE A 293 -16.57 -0.36 -14.71
CA ILE A 293 -15.71 -1.53 -14.49
C ILE A 293 -15.50 -2.16 -15.86
N VAL A 294 -14.30 -2.04 -16.44
CA VAL A 294 -14.00 -2.72 -17.70
C VAL A 294 -13.55 -4.15 -17.38
N LEU A 295 -14.51 -5.07 -17.41
CA LEU A 295 -14.23 -6.50 -17.60
C LEU A 295 -14.06 -6.71 -19.11
N SER A 296 -12.83 -6.71 -19.61
CA SER A 296 -12.57 -7.17 -20.98
C SER A 296 -12.32 -8.67 -20.94
N TYR A 297 -13.33 -9.45 -21.34
CA TYR A 297 -13.14 -10.86 -21.66
C TYR A 297 -12.50 -10.95 -23.04
N LYS A 298 -11.18 -11.10 -23.07
CA LYS A 298 -10.52 -11.82 -24.16
C LYS A 298 -9.73 -12.96 -23.54
N GLN A 299 -9.92 -14.12 -24.14
CA GLN A 299 -9.35 -15.41 -23.77
C GLN A 299 -7.86 -15.26 -23.40
N ASP A 300 -7.51 -15.79 -22.22
CA ASP A 300 -6.15 -16.00 -21.65
C ASP A 300 -5.46 -14.98 -20.72
N GLU A 301 -6.06 -13.85 -20.30
CA GLU A 301 -5.55 -13.12 -19.12
C GLU A 301 -6.65 -12.42 -18.30
N LEU A 302 -6.75 -12.77 -17.00
CA LEU A 302 -7.57 -12.03 -16.02
C LEU A 302 -6.86 -10.73 -15.61
N VAL A 303 -6.90 -9.72 -16.47
CA VAL A 303 -6.43 -8.37 -16.11
C VAL A 303 -7.52 -7.62 -15.34
N LEU A 304 -7.49 -7.68 -14.01
CA LEU A 304 -8.33 -6.84 -13.16
C LEU A 304 -7.70 -5.44 -13.03
N VAL A 305 -8.02 -4.53 -13.95
CA VAL A 305 -7.66 -3.11 -13.80
C VAL A 305 -8.70 -2.42 -12.92
N ILE A 306 -8.42 -2.31 -11.62
CA ILE A 306 -9.14 -1.37 -10.75
C ILE A 306 -8.56 0.02 -10.99
N ARG A 307 -9.08 0.77 -11.96
CA ARG A 307 -8.89 2.23 -12.04
C ARG A 307 -10.11 2.89 -11.41
N ILE A 308 -9.96 3.45 -10.21
CA ILE A 308 -10.98 4.26 -9.57
C ILE A 308 -10.64 5.74 -9.81
N ASN A 309 -11.46 6.38 -10.64
CA ASN A 309 -11.55 7.83 -10.92
C ASN A 309 -10.32 8.58 -11.46
N GLY A 310 -10.41 9.01 -12.73
CA GLY A 310 -10.57 10.44 -13.08
C GLY A 310 -9.46 11.47 -12.81
N PHE A 311 -8.24 11.09 -12.45
CA PHE A 311 -7.10 12.04 -12.42
C PHE A 311 -6.36 12.03 -13.75
N SER A 312 -5.83 13.19 -14.16
CA SER A 312 -5.03 13.33 -15.39
C SER A 312 -3.88 12.31 -15.37
N ASP A 313 -3.55 11.74 -16.54
CA ASP A 313 -2.46 10.77 -16.71
C ASP A 313 -1.11 11.28 -16.13
N ALA A 314 -0.96 12.61 -16.02
CA ALA A 314 0.18 13.27 -15.39
C ALA A 314 0.25 13.04 -13.87
N SER A 315 -0.86 13.14 -13.13
CA SER A 315 -0.88 12.92 -11.68
C SER A 315 -0.57 11.47 -11.32
N ALA A 316 -1.09 10.52 -12.11
CA ALA A 316 -0.79 9.11 -11.95
C ALA A 316 0.70 8.81 -12.18
N GLY A 317 1.35 9.52 -13.10
CA GLY A 317 2.79 9.42 -13.34
C GLY A 317 3.63 9.94 -12.17
N GLU A 318 3.23 11.04 -11.54
CA GLU A 318 3.92 11.61 -10.37
C GLU A 318 3.77 10.73 -9.12
N GLU A 319 2.57 10.17 -8.90
CA GLU A 319 2.32 9.18 -7.85
C GLU A 319 3.18 7.93 -8.04
N ALA A 320 3.28 7.43 -9.27
CA ALA A 320 4.12 6.28 -9.56
C ALA A 320 5.61 6.56 -9.34
N ARG A 321 6.08 7.76 -9.69
CA ARG A 321 7.46 8.21 -9.42
C ARG A 321 7.73 8.29 -7.92
N LEU A 322 6.84 8.90 -7.15
CA LEU A 322 6.97 9.01 -5.69
C LEU A 322 7.15 7.63 -5.04
N VAL A 323 6.26 6.68 -5.36
CA VAL A 323 6.33 5.33 -4.79
C VAL A 323 7.63 4.64 -5.20
N ARG A 324 8.02 4.75 -6.47
CA ARG A 324 9.26 4.17 -6.98
C ARG A 324 10.50 4.75 -6.28
N GLU A 325 10.56 6.07 -6.11
CA GLU A 325 11.66 6.74 -5.42
C GLU A 325 11.79 6.26 -3.98
N VAL A 326 10.68 6.08 -3.25
CA VAL A 326 10.71 5.53 -1.88
C VAL A 326 11.08 4.05 -1.87
N LEU A 327 10.57 3.24 -2.80
CA LEU A 327 10.91 1.82 -2.90
C LEU A 327 12.40 1.60 -3.23
N PHE A 328 13.03 2.52 -3.95
CA PHE A 328 14.45 2.49 -4.31
C PHE A 328 15.35 3.40 -3.46
N SER A 329 14.82 4.03 -2.40
CA SER A 329 15.59 4.99 -1.62
C SER A 329 16.60 4.36 -0.66
N THR A 330 16.37 3.12 -0.21
CA THR A 330 17.19 2.46 0.80
C THR A 330 17.44 0.99 0.46
N ARG A 331 18.58 0.46 0.94
CA ARG A 331 18.89 -0.97 0.84
C ARG A 331 17.82 -1.87 1.47
N SER A 332 17.20 -1.43 2.57
CA SER A 332 16.13 -2.18 3.24
C SER A 332 14.87 -2.27 2.37
N ASN A 333 14.52 -1.21 1.62
CA ASN A 333 13.37 -1.24 0.72
C ASN A 333 13.64 -2.14 -0.50
N VAL A 334 14.85 -2.10 -1.07
CA VAL A 334 15.24 -3.00 -2.16
C VAL A 334 15.26 -4.47 -1.69
N ASN A 335 15.88 -4.76 -0.55
CA ASN A 335 15.82 -6.09 0.06
C ASN A 335 14.37 -6.54 0.31
N PHE A 336 13.49 -5.62 0.72
CA PHE A 336 12.07 -5.92 0.89
C PHE A 336 11.41 -6.38 -0.41
N ILE A 337 11.68 -5.71 -1.54
CA ILE A 337 11.14 -6.09 -2.85
C ILE A 337 11.63 -7.49 -3.24
N HIS A 338 12.93 -7.74 -3.13
CA HIS A 338 13.50 -9.03 -3.52
C HIS A 338 13.06 -10.17 -2.59
N GLU A 339 12.91 -9.94 -1.29
CA GLU A 339 12.37 -10.93 -0.36
C GLU A 339 10.87 -11.18 -0.63
N LEU A 340 10.09 -10.14 -0.92
CA LEU A 340 8.69 -10.29 -1.34
C LEU A 340 8.58 -11.16 -2.61
N PHE A 341 9.47 -10.93 -3.57
CA PHE A 341 9.53 -11.71 -4.81
C PHE A 341 9.97 -13.15 -4.56
N ARG A 342 10.92 -13.39 -3.68
CA ARG A 342 11.31 -14.74 -3.26
C ARG A 342 10.12 -15.48 -2.63
N GLN A 343 9.39 -14.83 -1.71
CA GLN A 343 8.17 -15.40 -1.10
C GLN A 343 7.11 -15.74 -2.15
N ALA A 344 6.95 -14.89 -3.17
CA ALA A 344 6.03 -15.15 -4.28
C ALA A 344 6.39 -16.45 -5.03
N LEU A 345 7.67 -16.66 -5.34
CA LEU A 345 8.16 -17.87 -6.01
C LEU A 345 8.03 -19.13 -5.14
N CYS A 346 7.89 -18.95 -3.81
CA CYS A 346 7.56 -20.02 -2.87
C CYS A 346 6.05 -20.29 -2.73
N LEU A 347 5.16 -19.59 -3.44
CA LEU A 347 3.72 -19.87 -3.36
C LEU A 347 3.34 -21.17 -4.08
N SER A 348 2.12 -21.64 -3.81
CA SER A 348 1.48 -22.71 -4.59
C SER A 348 0.99 -22.16 -5.94
N PHE A 349 1.00 -22.98 -6.99
CA PHE A 349 0.52 -22.60 -8.33
C PHE A 349 -0.97 -22.21 -8.38
N ARG A 350 -1.73 -22.42 -7.30
CA ARG A 350 -3.05 -21.80 -7.11
C ARG A 350 -3.01 -20.26 -7.21
N TYR A 351 -1.85 -19.67 -6.94
CA TYR A 351 -1.57 -18.23 -7.05
C TYR A 351 -0.59 -17.95 -8.20
N SER A 352 -0.74 -18.70 -9.31
CA SER A 352 0.06 -18.61 -10.53
C SER A 352 0.35 -17.16 -10.96
N GLU A 353 -0.68 -16.30 -10.96
CA GLU A 353 -0.56 -14.89 -11.32
C GLU A 353 0.55 -14.13 -10.56
N ALA A 354 0.73 -14.42 -9.26
CA ALA A 354 1.79 -13.81 -8.46
C ALA A 354 3.18 -14.31 -8.88
N ILE A 355 3.31 -15.61 -9.15
CA ILE A 355 4.56 -16.23 -9.59
C ILE A 355 4.94 -15.68 -10.98
N LYS A 356 3.99 -15.68 -11.93
CA LYS A 356 4.15 -15.10 -13.28
C LYS A 356 4.60 -13.65 -13.21
N THR A 357 3.91 -12.83 -12.40
CA THR A 357 4.22 -11.40 -12.23
C THR A 357 5.68 -11.18 -11.82
N VAL A 358 6.20 -11.98 -10.89
CA VAL A 358 7.58 -11.87 -10.41
C VAL A 358 8.59 -12.34 -11.45
N ILE A 359 8.36 -13.48 -12.12
CA ILE A 359 9.25 -13.96 -13.19
C ILE A 359 9.37 -12.93 -14.30
N LEU A 360 8.24 -12.35 -14.73
CA LEU A 360 8.23 -11.32 -15.77
C LEU A 360 8.93 -10.04 -15.30
N CYS A 361 8.78 -9.66 -14.03
CA CYS A 361 9.47 -8.48 -13.48
C CYS A 361 11.00 -8.65 -13.48
N TYR A 362 11.51 -9.82 -13.05
CA TYR A 362 12.93 -10.13 -13.16
C TYR A 362 13.41 -10.17 -14.61
N ARG A 363 12.65 -10.81 -15.51
CA ARG A 363 12.96 -10.83 -16.94
C ARG A 363 13.10 -9.40 -17.48
N ASP A 364 12.15 -8.52 -17.14
CA ASP A 364 12.14 -7.13 -17.60
C ASP A 364 13.37 -6.37 -17.08
N TRP A 365 13.80 -6.57 -15.83
CA TRP A 365 15.04 -5.96 -15.30
C TRP A 365 16.30 -6.53 -15.95
N ILE A 366 16.37 -7.84 -16.19
CA ILE A 366 17.53 -8.51 -16.79
C ILE A 366 17.71 -8.08 -18.26
N GLN A 367 16.61 -7.90 -18.98
CA GLN A 367 16.60 -7.48 -20.38
C GLN A 367 16.61 -5.96 -20.54
N MET A 368 16.70 -5.21 -19.43
CA MET A 368 16.55 -3.76 -19.44
C MET A 368 17.80 -3.07 -19.98
N THR A 369 17.62 -2.20 -20.97
CA THR A 369 18.72 -1.44 -21.61
C THR A 369 18.57 0.08 -21.48
N GLY A 370 17.48 0.57 -20.88
CA GLY A 370 17.11 1.99 -20.79
C GLY A 370 17.30 2.61 -19.40
N ASP A 371 16.24 3.21 -18.84
CA ASP A 371 16.21 3.90 -17.52
C ASP A 371 16.39 2.92 -16.34
N VAL A 372 17.59 2.34 -16.22
CA VAL A 372 17.90 1.26 -15.29
C VAL A 372 17.73 1.73 -13.83
N PRO A 373 16.93 1.03 -13.00
CA PRO A 373 16.84 1.29 -11.57
C PRO A 373 18.20 1.41 -10.88
N ILE A 374 18.33 2.35 -9.94
CA ILE A 374 19.59 2.69 -9.26
C ILE A 374 20.26 1.45 -8.63
N PHE A 375 19.49 0.51 -8.10
CA PHE A 375 20.02 -0.68 -7.46
C PHE A 375 20.67 -1.69 -8.43
N LEU A 376 20.32 -1.65 -9.73
CA LEU A 376 20.94 -2.51 -10.75
C LEU A 376 22.28 -1.97 -11.26
N LEU A 377 22.59 -0.70 -10.98
CA LEU A 377 23.89 -0.12 -11.31
C LEU A 377 24.99 -0.77 -10.48
N GLU A 378 26.19 -0.87 -11.07
CA GLU A 378 27.35 -1.45 -10.39
C GLU A 378 27.70 -0.68 -9.10
N PRO A 379 28.09 -1.37 -8.02
CA PRO A 379 28.62 -0.73 -6.82
C PRO A 379 29.82 0.16 -7.17
N SER A 380 29.91 1.34 -6.54
CA SER A 380 31.06 2.24 -6.71
C SER A 380 32.34 1.56 -6.22
N GLU A 381 33.47 1.73 -6.94
CA GLU A 381 34.76 1.07 -6.69
C GLU A 381 35.28 1.21 -5.23
N CYS A 382 34.84 2.24 -4.51
CA CYS A 382 35.18 2.49 -3.11
C CYS A 382 34.63 1.43 -2.13
N ASP A 383 33.62 0.65 -2.51
CA ASP A 383 33.04 -0.43 -1.69
C ASP A 383 33.67 -1.81 -1.97
N SER A 384 34.46 -1.94 -3.04
CA SER A 384 34.96 -3.24 -3.53
C SER A 384 36.19 -3.77 -2.77
N GLU A 385 36.95 -2.90 -2.11
CA GLU A 385 38.25 -3.27 -1.52
C GLU A 385 38.18 -3.99 -0.15
N GLU A 386 37.01 -4.04 0.51
CA GLU A 386 36.90 -4.68 1.84
C GLU A 386 36.45 -6.16 1.83
N LEU A 387 36.04 -6.72 0.69
CA LEU A 387 35.54 -8.10 0.62
C LEU A 387 36.62 -9.17 0.39
N GLU A 388 37.85 -8.77 0.04
CA GLU A 388 38.97 -9.69 -0.19
C GLU A 388 40.26 -9.21 0.47
N SER A 389 40.45 -9.47 1.78
CA SER A 389 41.78 -9.71 2.36
C SER A 389 41.72 -10.20 3.83
N PRO A 390 42.05 -11.47 4.11
CA PRO A 390 42.50 -11.87 5.43
C PRO A 390 44.01 -11.63 5.53
N GLY A 391 44.40 -10.57 6.25
CA GLY A 391 45.74 -10.42 6.80
C GLY A 391 46.74 -9.60 5.98
N SER A 392 46.93 -8.34 6.38
CA SER A 392 48.25 -7.69 6.37
C SER A 392 48.27 -6.64 7.48
N GLN A 393 49.00 -6.95 8.55
CA GLN A 393 49.43 -5.94 9.52
C GLN A 393 50.57 -5.16 8.87
N THR A 394 50.35 -3.91 8.49
CA THR A 394 51.41 -2.90 8.47
C THR A 394 50.85 -1.52 8.83
N ASP A 395 51.28 -1.09 10.00
CA ASP A 395 51.73 0.24 10.41
C ASP A 395 50.89 1.52 10.16
N GLY A 396 50.58 2.18 11.28
CA GLY A 396 50.80 3.61 11.49
C GLY A 396 50.04 4.64 10.64
N GLY A 397 48.88 5.11 11.12
CA GLY A 397 48.37 6.42 10.72
C GLY A 397 46.90 6.67 11.03
N ARG A 398 46.63 7.27 12.21
CA ARG A 398 45.39 8.01 12.58
C ARG A 398 44.11 7.65 11.78
N ARG A 399 43.60 6.41 11.92
CA ARG A 399 42.20 6.10 11.54
C ARG A 399 41.26 6.79 12.51
N GLY A 400 40.89 8.02 12.18
CA GLY A 400 39.97 8.83 12.95
C GLY A 400 38.60 8.16 13.02
N ARG A 401 38.01 8.11 14.23
CA ARG A 401 36.63 7.70 14.52
C ARG A 401 35.55 8.32 13.60
N SER A 402 35.89 9.37 12.86
CA SER A 402 35.01 10.06 11.91
C SER A 402 34.89 9.36 10.55
N ASP A 403 35.88 8.55 10.15
CA ASP A 403 35.93 7.91 8.83
C ASP A 403 34.98 6.70 8.75
N SER A 404 34.91 5.90 9.82
CA SER A 404 33.96 4.80 9.95
C SER A 404 32.49 5.25 9.94
N TYR A 405 32.20 6.48 10.40
CA TYR A 405 30.85 7.03 10.42
C TYR A 405 30.44 7.55 9.03
N LEU A 406 31.35 8.21 8.31
CA LEU A 406 31.09 8.64 6.93
C LEU A 406 30.95 7.45 5.98
N VAL A 407 31.76 6.40 6.14
CA VAL A 407 31.62 5.14 5.38
C VAL A 407 30.33 4.40 5.73
N ALA A 408 29.90 4.37 7.01
CA ALA A 408 28.62 3.78 7.40
C ALA A 408 27.41 4.55 6.84
N ILE A 409 27.43 5.89 6.88
CA ILE A 409 26.40 6.74 6.29
C ILE A 409 26.36 6.56 4.76
N ASN A 410 27.52 6.44 4.11
CA ASN A 410 27.58 6.25 2.66
C ASN A 410 27.15 4.82 2.24
N ARG A 411 27.34 3.81 3.10
CA ARG A 411 26.88 2.43 2.88
C ARG A 411 25.37 2.31 2.89
N ASP A 412 24.66 2.94 3.82
CA ASP A 412 23.20 2.89 3.85
C ASP A 412 22.58 3.70 2.70
N ASN A 413 23.29 4.73 2.21
CA ASN A 413 22.88 5.55 1.06
C ASN A 413 23.27 4.95 -0.30
N ASN A 414 24.24 4.02 -0.37
CA ASN A 414 24.63 3.38 -1.62
C ASN A 414 23.72 2.19 -1.95
N VAL A 415 22.59 2.47 -2.61
CA VAL A 415 21.59 1.46 -2.99
C VAL A 415 22.05 0.58 -4.17
N ARG A 416 23.19 0.86 -4.80
CA ARG A 416 23.73 0.11 -5.93
C ARG A 416 24.17 -1.30 -5.51
N ALA A 417 23.53 -2.32 -6.07
CA ALA A 417 23.84 -3.73 -5.82
C ALA A 417 24.52 -4.41 -7.02
N GLY A 418 24.42 -3.83 -8.21
CA GLY A 418 24.90 -4.42 -9.45
C GLY A 418 23.96 -5.48 -10.04
N LEU A 419 24.04 -5.65 -11.36
CA LEU A 419 23.22 -6.62 -12.08
C LEU A 419 23.57 -8.06 -11.65
N GLN A 420 24.84 -8.35 -11.38
CA GLN A 420 25.31 -9.70 -11.00
C GLN A 420 24.58 -10.26 -9.78
N ASN A 421 24.39 -9.45 -8.74
CA ASN A 421 23.67 -9.85 -7.54
C ASN A 421 22.19 -10.17 -7.84
N VAL A 422 21.56 -9.41 -8.74
CA VAL A 422 20.17 -9.67 -9.16
C VAL A 422 20.08 -10.97 -9.96
N LEU A 423 21.05 -11.26 -10.84
CA LEU A 423 21.11 -12.52 -11.57
C LEU A 423 21.22 -13.71 -10.60
N GLN A 424 22.12 -13.63 -9.63
CA GLN A 424 22.32 -14.66 -8.61
C GLN A 424 21.05 -14.90 -7.80
N VAL A 425 20.43 -13.84 -7.27
CA VAL A 425 19.17 -13.94 -6.52
C VAL A 425 18.05 -14.52 -7.37
N PHE A 426 17.95 -14.12 -8.66
CA PHE A 426 16.92 -14.66 -9.55
C PHE A 426 17.10 -16.16 -9.77
N VAL A 427 18.31 -16.62 -10.10
CA VAL A 427 18.60 -18.03 -10.37
C VAL A 427 18.30 -18.90 -9.15
N THR A 428 18.77 -18.50 -7.96
CA THR A 428 18.52 -19.28 -6.73
C THR A 428 17.07 -19.23 -6.29
N SER A 429 16.40 -18.08 -6.42
CA SER A 429 15.00 -17.94 -6.03
C SER A 429 14.05 -18.66 -7.00
N ALA A 430 14.32 -18.61 -8.30
CA ALA A 430 13.49 -19.23 -9.33
C ALA A 430 13.55 -20.78 -9.30
N ALA A 431 14.59 -21.37 -8.68
CA ALA A 431 14.65 -22.80 -8.40
C ALA A 431 13.42 -23.30 -7.59
N ASN A 432 12.82 -22.44 -6.75
CA ASN A 432 11.61 -22.75 -5.98
C ASN A 432 10.36 -23.06 -6.84
N VAL A 433 10.37 -22.67 -8.12
CA VAL A 433 9.30 -22.96 -9.09
C VAL A 433 9.41 -24.40 -9.59
N PHE A 434 10.64 -24.87 -9.84
CA PHE A 434 10.89 -26.24 -10.26
C PHE A 434 10.74 -27.22 -9.09
N LEU A 435 11.23 -26.84 -7.92
CA LEU A 435 11.32 -27.69 -6.74
C LEU A 435 10.04 -27.67 -5.90
N LEU A 436 8.88 -27.58 -6.55
CA LEU A 436 7.58 -27.68 -5.91
C LEU A 436 6.86 -28.94 -6.40
N GLN A 437 6.60 -29.87 -5.49
CA GLN A 437 5.80 -31.06 -5.78
C GLN A 437 4.32 -30.68 -5.93
N VAL A 438 3.77 -30.86 -7.13
CA VAL A 438 2.35 -30.65 -7.41
C VAL A 438 1.60 -31.98 -7.20
N SER A 439 0.43 -31.91 -6.55
CA SER A 439 -0.39 -33.11 -6.35
C SER A 439 -0.93 -33.61 -7.70
N PRO A 440 -0.87 -34.93 -7.97
CA PRO A 440 -1.41 -35.52 -9.20
C PRO A 440 -2.93 -35.33 -9.33
N ASP A 441 -3.64 -35.04 -8.23
CA ASP A 441 -5.09 -34.81 -8.22
C ASP A 441 -5.50 -33.49 -8.90
N TYR A 442 -4.54 -32.58 -9.14
CA TYR A 442 -4.80 -31.24 -9.71
C TYR A 442 -3.93 -31.01 -10.96
N PRO A 443 -4.24 -31.65 -12.11
CA PRO A 443 -3.41 -31.58 -13.31
C PRO A 443 -3.23 -30.15 -13.84
N LEU A 444 -4.24 -29.28 -13.69
CA LEU A 444 -4.14 -27.86 -14.08
C LEU A 444 -3.00 -27.12 -13.36
N LEU A 445 -2.68 -27.48 -12.11
CA LEU A 445 -1.57 -26.84 -11.39
C LEU A 445 -0.21 -27.28 -11.93
N LEU A 446 -0.14 -28.48 -12.53
CA LEU A 446 1.07 -28.97 -13.18
C LEU A 446 1.27 -28.26 -14.52
N ASP A 447 0.21 -28.04 -15.29
CA ASP A 447 0.27 -27.27 -16.53
C ASP A 447 0.76 -25.83 -16.26
N GLU A 448 0.23 -25.20 -15.22
CA GLU A 448 0.72 -23.90 -14.73
C GLU A 448 2.21 -23.98 -14.38
N GLN A 449 2.65 -24.97 -13.58
CA GLN A 449 4.06 -25.13 -13.24
C GLN A 449 4.95 -25.23 -14.48
N VAL A 450 4.56 -26.07 -15.45
CA VAL A 450 5.30 -26.26 -16.70
C VAL A 450 5.45 -24.94 -17.45
N GLU A 451 4.41 -24.13 -17.53
CA GLU A 451 4.47 -22.83 -18.19
C GLU A 451 5.41 -21.85 -17.48
N HIS A 452 5.37 -21.79 -16.15
CA HIS A 452 6.28 -20.95 -15.36
C HIS A 452 7.74 -21.42 -15.52
N CYS A 453 7.98 -22.72 -15.52
CA CYS A 453 9.29 -23.30 -15.78
C CYS A 453 9.83 -22.90 -17.16
N LYS A 454 9.00 -22.92 -18.22
CA LYS A 454 9.40 -22.42 -19.55
C LYS A 454 9.81 -20.95 -19.51
N HIS A 455 9.05 -20.10 -18.81
CA HIS A 455 9.39 -18.68 -18.67
C HIS A 455 10.73 -18.46 -17.95
N VAL A 456 10.99 -19.22 -16.87
CA VAL A 456 12.28 -19.17 -16.18
C VAL A 456 13.42 -19.62 -17.09
N LEU A 457 13.27 -20.76 -17.78
CA LEU A 457 14.29 -21.28 -18.69
C LEU A 457 14.57 -20.33 -19.86
N ASN A 458 13.54 -19.67 -20.40
CA ASN A 458 13.72 -18.66 -21.45
C ASN A 458 14.51 -17.45 -20.95
N THR A 459 14.25 -17.01 -19.71
CA THR A 459 15.00 -15.93 -19.08
C THR A 459 16.46 -16.35 -18.82
N TYR A 460 16.67 -17.57 -18.34
CA TYR A 460 18.00 -18.15 -18.13
C TYR A 460 18.79 -18.28 -19.44
N ARG A 461 18.17 -18.76 -20.52
CA ARG A 461 18.76 -18.79 -21.86
C ARG A 461 19.20 -17.39 -22.30
N TYR A 462 18.38 -16.36 -22.06
CA TYR A 462 18.76 -14.99 -22.37
C TYR A 462 19.98 -14.54 -21.55
N MET A 463 20.02 -14.83 -20.25
CA MET A 463 21.15 -14.51 -19.38
C MET A 463 22.46 -15.09 -19.93
N VAL A 464 22.47 -16.39 -20.23
CA VAL A 464 23.63 -17.13 -20.74
C VAL A 464 24.10 -16.60 -22.10
N MET A 465 23.18 -16.24 -22.99
CA MET A 465 23.51 -15.88 -24.37
C MET A 465 23.81 -14.38 -24.56
N ASN A 466 23.17 -13.51 -23.78
CA ASN A 466 23.14 -12.06 -24.05
C ASN A 466 23.62 -11.20 -22.89
N THR A 467 23.89 -11.77 -21.70
CA THR A 467 24.31 -11.01 -20.52
C THR A 467 25.74 -11.38 -20.13
N ARG A 468 26.57 -10.38 -19.81
CA ARG A 468 27.91 -10.63 -19.25
C ARG A 468 27.75 -11.09 -17.80
N MET A 469 28.23 -12.30 -17.50
CA MET A 469 28.18 -12.88 -16.14
C MET A 469 29.59 -13.09 -15.59
N GLU A 470 29.78 -12.82 -14.31
CA GLU A 470 31.02 -13.10 -13.58
C GLU A 470 31.15 -14.59 -13.24
N ARG A 471 32.38 -15.03 -12.91
CA ARG A 471 32.67 -16.44 -12.59
C ARG A 471 31.79 -16.99 -11.45
N LYS A 472 31.42 -16.17 -10.47
CA LYS A 472 30.54 -16.58 -9.36
C LYS A 472 29.08 -16.73 -9.78
N THR A 473 28.66 -15.97 -10.79
CA THR A 473 27.31 -16.00 -11.35
C THR A 473 27.12 -17.14 -12.36
N TRP A 474 28.18 -17.46 -13.12
CA TRP A 474 28.31 -18.70 -13.88
C TRP A 474 28.34 -19.91 -12.94
#